data_AF-A0A8H7AAQ2-F1
#
_entry.id   AF-A0A8H7AAQ2-F1
#
_cell.length_a   1.000
_cell.length_b   1.000
_cell.length_c   1.000
_cell.angle_alpha   90.00
_cell.angle_beta   90.00
_cell.angle_gamma   90.00
#
_symmetry.space_group_name_H-M   'P 1'
#
loop_
_entity.id
_entity.type
_entity.pdbx_description
1 polymer ?
#
loop_
_entity_poly.entity_id
_entity_poly.type
_entity_poly.pdbx_seq_one_letter_code
_entity_poly.pdbx_strand_id
1 'polypeptide(L)'
;MNTWFTEIEDHLDGSLKVMKYHGKRRESRIENVANSDIVLTTYHTLAAERKSKRSPLKAISWFRIVLDEAHTIRRQATTLFAAVWELSSCHRWCLTGTPIQNKLDDLGSLLAFIRAEPFGSVSMFRRYVIAPFSEDLGEATKNLALLLDSICLRRRIERLNLLPPDEHVHQVDLSSKERSHYEETLNTMAYAVSHRSSQQYAKSPFGKFQIQLQLRILYNHGTFQRPFEWGQDDAQTRREEAMNSIGKDGEIRCAQCHERTLILETNCAASRKSRTCTHVFCDECVSQMAEETLAPKQIFSCPYCAAHNDRVLPNDQGRQSALLNRPASLMFDSSGYSAKIEKLMGDVVDRLSSTKSIIFSSWTRSLDLIAWHIKRLHIVFARIDGDTSICQRQAILDNFAADIETRVLLMTTGTGAYGLNLPVANRIFILEPQWNPSIEKQAIARAQRLLQNQSVQVIRYIVRGTVEEDIQ
;
A
#
# COMPACT_ATOMS: atom_id res chain seq x y z
N MET A 1 -2.90 -3.45 13.56
CA MET A 1 -2.84 -3.87 14.98
C MET A 1 -3.94 -3.24 15.83
N ASN A 2 -4.08 -1.90 15.87
CA ASN A 2 -5.11 -1.24 16.71
C ASN A 2 -6.54 -1.70 16.38
N THR A 3 -6.87 -1.92 15.10
CA THR A 3 -8.18 -2.48 14.71
C THR A 3 -8.48 -3.82 15.39
N TRP A 4 -7.47 -4.71 15.51
CA TRP A 4 -7.66 -5.98 16.23
C TRP A 4 -7.91 -5.78 17.72
N PHE A 5 -7.36 -4.73 18.34
CA PHE A 5 -7.68 -4.40 19.73
C PHE A 5 -9.13 -3.95 19.87
N THR A 6 -9.57 -3.02 19.02
CA THR A 6 -10.96 -2.54 19.03
C THR A 6 -11.95 -3.68 18.79
N GLU A 7 -11.69 -4.55 17.80
CA GLU A 7 -12.56 -5.70 17.52
C GLU A 7 -12.61 -6.72 18.67
N ILE A 8 -11.50 -6.90 19.40
CA ILE A 8 -11.46 -7.74 20.61
C ILE A 8 -12.28 -7.08 21.72
N GLU A 9 -12.12 -5.78 21.94
CA GLU A 9 -12.87 -5.03 22.96
C GLU A 9 -14.38 -4.99 22.66
N ASP A 10 -14.77 -4.88 21.39
CA ASP A 10 -16.16 -4.81 20.96
C ASP A 10 -16.87 -6.18 21.01
N HIS A 11 -16.13 -7.28 20.82
CA HIS A 11 -16.70 -8.62 20.70
C HIS A 11 -16.44 -9.55 21.89
N LEU A 12 -15.54 -9.19 22.80
CA LEU A 12 -15.26 -9.96 24.01
C LEU A 12 -15.69 -9.18 25.25
N ASP A 13 -16.15 -9.90 26.26
CA ASP A 13 -16.62 -9.38 27.55
C ASP A 13 -15.48 -8.97 28.52
N GLY A 14 -14.25 -8.88 28.02
CA GLY A 14 -13.06 -8.57 28.82
C GLY A 14 -12.53 -9.75 29.65
N SER A 15 -13.03 -10.97 29.45
CA SER A 15 -12.56 -12.15 30.20
C SER A 15 -11.13 -12.59 29.84
N LEU A 16 -10.63 -12.18 28.67
CA LEU A 16 -9.32 -12.56 28.15
C LEU A 16 -8.31 -11.44 28.29
N LYS A 17 -7.12 -11.78 28.77
CA LYS A 17 -6.01 -10.84 28.89
C LYS A 17 -5.27 -10.71 27.56
N VAL A 18 -5.41 -9.54 26.94
CA VAL A 18 -4.78 -9.23 25.65
C VAL A 18 -3.54 -8.36 25.84
N MET A 19 -2.44 -8.74 25.20
CA MET A 19 -1.16 -8.03 25.25
C MET A 19 -0.75 -7.53 23.86
N LYS A 20 -0.32 -6.27 23.80
CA LYS A 20 0.35 -5.69 22.65
C LYS A 20 1.86 -5.97 22.73
N TYR A 21 2.39 -6.73 21.79
CA TYR A 21 3.82 -7.00 21.66
C TYR A 21 4.38 -6.28 20.42
N HIS A 22 4.65 -4.99 20.55
CA HIS A 22 5.22 -4.15 19.49
C HIS A 22 6.05 -2.99 20.07
N GLY A 23 7.04 -2.49 19.30
CA GLY A 23 7.83 -1.30 19.68
C GLY A 23 9.16 -1.50 20.43
N LYS A 24 9.79 -0.41 20.86
CA LYS A 24 11.05 -0.47 21.64
C LYS A 24 10.84 -0.82 23.12
N ARG A 25 9.68 -0.49 23.69
CA ARG A 25 9.28 -0.76 25.08
C ARG A 25 8.51 -2.09 25.22
N ARG A 26 8.84 -3.08 24.38
CA ARG A 26 8.20 -4.42 24.44
C ARG A 26 8.53 -5.10 25.76
N GLU A 27 7.58 -5.89 26.24
CA GLU A 27 7.79 -6.72 27.42
C GLU A 27 8.90 -7.73 27.13
N SER A 28 9.89 -7.78 28.02
CA SER A 28 11.06 -8.67 27.87
C SER A 28 10.94 -9.92 28.74
N ARG A 29 10.05 -9.89 29.74
CA ARG A 29 9.82 -11.01 30.65
C ARG A 29 8.89 -12.05 30.03
N ILE A 30 9.41 -13.26 29.87
CA ILE A 30 8.67 -14.41 29.33
C ILE A 30 7.40 -14.69 30.14
N GLU A 31 7.48 -14.59 31.46
CA GLU A 31 6.36 -14.83 32.38
C GLU A 31 5.15 -13.92 32.10
N ASN A 32 5.40 -12.64 31.83
CA ASN A 32 4.33 -11.67 31.57
C ASN A 32 3.65 -11.95 30.23
N VAL A 33 4.44 -12.31 29.22
CA VAL A 33 3.93 -12.68 27.89
C VAL A 33 3.14 -14.00 27.96
N ALA A 34 3.66 -14.99 28.69
CA ALA A 34 3.01 -16.29 28.86
C ALA A 34 1.73 -16.21 29.70
N ASN A 35 1.63 -15.24 30.62
CA ASN A 35 0.43 -14.98 31.41
C ASN A 35 -0.62 -14.13 30.66
N SER A 36 -0.57 -14.08 29.32
CA SER A 36 -1.56 -13.38 28.49
C SER A 36 -2.24 -14.39 27.58
N ASP A 37 -3.56 -14.30 27.43
CA ASP A 37 -4.34 -15.23 26.61
C ASP A 37 -4.16 -14.96 25.12
N ILE A 38 -4.06 -13.68 24.75
CA ILE A 38 -3.88 -13.23 23.37
C ILE A 38 -2.69 -12.29 23.30
N VAL A 39 -1.75 -12.58 22.40
CA VAL A 39 -0.59 -11.71 22.14
C VAL A 39 -0.63 -11.25 20.69
N LEU A 40 -0.78 -9.94 20.48
CA LEU A 40 -0.79 -9.32 19.16
C LEU A 40 0.59 -8.74 18.84
N THR A 41 1.18 -9.19 17.74
CA THR A 41 2.49 -8.73 17.23
C THR A 41 2.45 -8.50 15.73
N THR A 42 3.52 -7.95 15.16
CA THR A 42 3.68 -7.78 13.70
C THR A 42 4.70 -8.78 13.14
N TYR A 43 4.56 -9.10 11.85
CA TYR A 43 5.53 -9.94 11.13
C TYR A 43 6.96 -9.43 11.26
N HIS A 44 7.16 -8.12 11.23
CA HIS A 44 8.49 -7.54 11.28
C HIS A 44 9.09 -7.55 12.67
N THR A 45 8.28 -7.39 13.73
CA THR A 45 8.74 -7.59 15.11
C THR A 45 9.28 -9.02 15.29
N LEU A 46 8.57 -10.02 14.76
CA LEU A 46 9.06 -11.40 14.75
C LEU A 46 10.36 -11.55 13.95
N ALA A 47 10.46 -10.94 12.77
CA ALA A 47 11.65 -11.02 11.94
C ALA A 47 12.88 -10.33 12.56
N ALA A 48 12.69 -9.20 13.24
CA ALA A 48 13.75 -8.49 13.96
C ALA A 48 14.26 -9.32 15.13
N GLU A 49 13.36 -9.98 15.87
CA GLU A 49 13.71 -10.81 17.01
C GLU A 49 14.19 -12.21 16.63
N ARG A 50 14.08 -12.61 15.36
CA ARG A 50 14.49 -13.94 14.90
C ARG A 50 15.92 -14.30 15.29
N LYS A 51 16.86 -13.36 15.19
CA LYS A 51 18.27 -13.61 15.56
C LYS A 51 18.53 -13.51 17.07
N SER A 52 17.61 -12.97 17.85
CA SER A 52 17.75 -12.82 19.29
C SER A 52 17.50 -14.17 19.97
N LYS A 53 18.50 -14.67 20.71
CA LYS A 53 18.35 -15.87 21.54
C LYS A 53 17.42 -15.67 22.74
N ARG A 54 17.11 -14.41 23.09
CA ARG A 54 16.29 -14.04 24.26
C ARG A 54 14.87 -13.62 23.88
N SER A 55 14.41 -13.87 22.65
CA SER A 55 13.04 -13.49 22.26
C SER A 55 12.02 -14.31 23.06
N PRO A 56 11.15 -13.65 23.86
CA PRO A 56 10.11 -14.34 24.62
C PRO A 56 9.19 -15.19 23.74
N LEU A 57 8.85 -14.69 22.54
CA LEU A 57 7.95 -15.37 21.62
C LEU A 57 8.49 -16.72 21.12
N LYS A 58 9.81 -16.89 21.09
CA LYS A 58 10.45 -18.16 20.70
C LYS A 58 10.55 -19.18 21.84
N ALA A 59 10.61 -18.68 23.08
CA ALA A 59 10.70 -19.53 24.27
C ALA A 59 9.35 -20.15 24.66
N ILE A 60 8.25 -19.57 24.20
CA ILE A 60 6.89 -20.01 24.49
C ILE A 60 6.42 -21.02 23.43
N SER A 61 5.76 -22.09 23.86
CA SER A 61 5.01 -22.98 22.97
C SER A 61 3.56 -22.50 22.89
N TRP A 62 3.16 -22.07 21.69
CA TRP A 62 1.87 -21.43 21.48
C TRP A 62 0.75 -22.44 21.22
N PHE A 63 -0.41 -22.25 21.85
CA PHE A 63 -1.56 -23.08 21.53
C PHE A 63 -2.01 -22.92 20.07
N ARG A 64 -2.03 -21.68 19.56
CA ARG A 64 -2.44 -21.35 18.19
C ARG A 64 -1.67 -20.13 17.68
N ILE A 65 -1.25 -20.18 16.42
CA ILE A 65 -0.72 -19.02 15.68
C ILE A 65 -1.69 -18.71 14.54
N VAL A 66 -2.14 -17.47 14.46
CA VAL A 66 -3.02 -16.98 13.39
C VAL A 66 -2.28 -15.90 12.62
N LEU A 67 -2.16 -16.09 11.31
CA LEU A 67 -1.55 -15.12 10.41
C LEU A 67 -2.65 -14.36 9.67
N ASP A 68 -2.78 -13.08 9.97
CA ASP A 68 -3.63 -12.17 9.20
C ASP A 68 -2.90 -11.64 7.96
N GLU A 69 -3.60 -11.49 6.85
CA GLU A 69 -3.04 -11.22 5.52
C GLU A 69 -1.83 -12.12 5.19
N ALA A 70 -2.02 -13.44 5.36
CA ALA A 70 -0.97 -14.46 5.28
C ALA A 70 -0.19 -14.47 3.94
N HIS A 71 -0.71 -13.84 2.88
CA HIS A 71 0.04 -13.61 1.64
C HIS A 71 1.35 -12.82 1.87
N THR A 72 1.51 -12.16 3.01
CA THR A 72 2.77 -11.52 3.46
C THR A 72 3.95 -12.50 3.49
N ILE A 73 3.72 -13.77 3.83
CA ILE A 73 4.79 -14.80 3.95
C ILE A 73 4.97 -15.64 2.67
N ARG A 74 4.45 -15.18 1.52
CA ARG A 74 4.40 -15.91 0.24
C ARG A 74 5.73 -16.51 -0.25
N ARG A 75 6.88 -16.00 0.23
CA ARG A 75 8.21 -16.46 -0.17
C ARG A 75 8.94 -17.11 0.99
N GLN A 76 9.20 -18.42 0.87
CA GLN A 76 9.89 -19.20 1.89
C GLN A 76 11.33 -18.74 2.17
N ALA A 77 11.99 -18.11 1.18
CA ALA A 77 13.35 -17.59 1.33
C ALA A 77 13.45 -16.32 2.20
N THR A 78 12.32 -15.72 2.59
CA THR A 78 12.32 -14.45 3.34
C THR A 78 12.57 -14.65 4.82
N THR A 79 13.15 -13.63 5.47
CA THR A 79 13.32 -13.63 6.93
C THR A 79 12.00 -13.63 7.68
N LEU A 80 10.95 -13.04 7.10
CA LEU A 80 9.60 -13.04 7.66
C LEU A 80 9.03 -14.45 7.74
N PHE A 81 9.07 -15.18 6.62
CA PHE A 81 8.62 -16.57 6.58
C PHE A 81 9.36 -17.41 7.63
N ALA A 82 10.69 -17.34 7.64
CA ALA A 82 11.51 -18.11 8.57
C ALA A 82 11.22 -17.75 10.05
N ALA A 83 10.97 -16.47 10.36
CA ALA A 83 10.67 -16.04 11.73
C ALA A 83 9.35 -16.62 12.25
N VAL A 84 8.32 -16.60 11.41
CA VAL A 84 6.99 -17.12 11.72
C VAL A 84 6.98 -18.66 11.72
N TRP A 85 7.72 -19.26 10.80
CA TRP A 85 7.89 -20.71 10.68
C TRP A 85 8.42 -21.35 11.96
N GLU A 86 9.49 -20.75 12.51
CA GLU A 86 10.27 -21.26 13.65
C GLU A 86 9.51 -21.27 14.98
N LEU A 87 8.42 -20.51 15.10
CA LEU A 87 7.63 -20.48 16.34
C LEU A 87 7.05 -21.86 16.65
N SER A 88 7.11 -22.29 17.91
CA SER A 88 6.51 -23.56 18.33
C SER A 88 5.01 -23.37 18.51
N SER A 89 4.19 -24.21 17.87
CA SER A 89 2.74 -24.19 18.09
C SER A 89 2.03 -25.51 17.82
N CYS A 90 0.87 -25.69 18.46
CA CYS A 90 -0.02 -26.83 18.22
C CYS A 90 -0.92 -26.59 16.98
N HIS A 91 -1.49 -25.39 16.85
CA HIS A 91 -2.41 -25.04 15.75
C HIS A 91 -1.88 -23.85 14.94
N ARG A 92 -2.16 -23.83 13.63
CA ARG A 92 -1.68 -22.81 12.70
C ARG A 92 -2.72 -22.45 11.66
N TRP A 93 -3.14 -21.19 11.62
CA TRP A 93 -4.15 -20.69 10.69
C TRP A 93 -3.58 -19.58 9.80
N CYS A 94 -3.97 -19.59 8.54
CA CYS A 94 -3.73 -18.51 7.59
C CYS A 94 -5.07 -17.85 7.23
N LEU A 95 -5.17 -16.55 7.49
CA LEU A 95 -6.25 -15.70 7.04
C LEU A 95 -5.71 -14.84 5.88
N THR A 96 -6.28 -15.00 4.70
CA THR A 96 -5.91 -14.18 3.53
C THR A 96 -7.05 -14.19 2.52
N GLY A 97 -7.37 -13.02 1.97
CA GLY A 97 -8.30 -12.92 0.85
C GLY A 97 -7.70 -13.38 -0.48
N THR A 98 -6.36 -13.37 -0.59
CA THR A 98 -5.61 -13.55 -1.84
C THR A 98 -4.44 -14.52 -1.64
N PRO A 99 -4.71 -15.83 -1.45
CA PRO A 99 -3.66 -16.82 -1.17
C PRO A 99 -2.66 -17.02 -2.32
N ILE A 100 -3.08 -16.72 -3.55
CA ILE A 100 -2.25 -16.74 -4.75
C ILE A 100 -2.25 -15.32 -5.30
N GLN A 101 -1.07 -14.70 -5.43
CA GLN A 101 -0.96 -13.35 -5.98
C GLN A 101 -0.32 -13.36 -7.36
N ASN A 102 0.89 -13.91 -7.47
CA ASN A 102 1.65 -13.88 -8.72
C ASN A 102 1.90 -15.28 -9.27
N LYS A 103 2.16 -16.26 -8.40
CA LYS A 103 2.57 -17.61 -8.81
C LYS A 103 1.97 -18.67 -7.90
N LEU A 104 1.79 -19.88 -8.41
CA LEU A 104 1.36 -21.03 -7.62
C LEU A 104 2.35 -21.38 -6.49
N ASP A 105 3.65 -21.05 -6.64
CA ASP A 105 4.63 -21.17 -5.55
C ASP A 105 4.22 -20.39 -4.28
N ASP A 106 3.41 -19.32 -4.40
CA ASP A 106 2.92 -18.53 -3.26
C ASP A 106 2.13 -19.43 -2.29
N LEU A 107 1.31 -20.35 -2.82
CA LEU A 107 0.53 -21.31 -2.03
C LEU A 107 1.43 -22.27 -1.26
N GLY A 108 2.55 -22.69 -1.85
CA GLY A 108 3.50 -23.62 -1.23
C GLY A 108 4.06 -23.07 0.08
N SER A 109 4.23 -21.75 0.22
CA SER A 109 4.62 -21.15 1.50
C SER A 109 3.54 -21.27 2.57
N LEU A 110 2.27 -21.06 2.21
CA LEU A 110 1.15 -21.14 3.13
C LEU A 110 0.95 -22.59 3.62
N LEU A 111 0.98 -23.55 2.69
CA LEU A 111 0.90 -24.98 2.99
C LEU A 111 2.01 -25.45 3.90
N ALA A 112 3.22 -24.97 3.61
CA ALA A 112 4.33 -25.26 4.48
C ALA A 112 4.03 -24.70 5.88
N PHE A 113 3.63 -23.43 6.01
CA PHE A 113 3.46 -22.81 7.32
C PHE A 113 2.47 -23.55 8.19
N ILE A 114 1.33 -23.99 7.63
CA ILE A 114 0.33 -24.81 8.34
C ILE A 114 0.78 -26.25 8.60
N ARG A 115 1.99 -26.63 8.13
CA ARG A 115 2.59 -27.96 8.23
C ARG A 115 1.75 -29.05 7.57
N ALA A 116 1.16 -28.75 6.41
CA ALA A 116 0.45 -29.74 5.62
C ALA A 116 1.46 -30.71 4.96
N GLU A 117 1.53 -31.96 5.44
CA GLU A 117 2.35 -32.99 4.82
C GLU A 117 1.69 -33.56 3.55
N PRO A 118 2.44 -33.86 2.47
CA PRO A 118 3.90 -33.74 2.31
C PRO A 118 4.36 -32.35 1.81
N PHE A 119 3.46 -31.38 1.73
CA PHE A 119 3.68 -30.05 1.13
C PHE A 119 4.50 -29.08 2.00
N GLY A 120 5.02 -29.54 3.14
CA GLY A 120 6.02 -28.82 3.94
C GLY A 120 7.32 -28.53 3.19
N SER A 121 7.68 -29.37 2.21
CA SER A 121 8.89 -29.20 1.39
C SER A 121 8.58 -28.60 0.02
N VAL A 122 9.37 -27.60 -0.38
CA VAL A 122 9.28 -26.96 -1.72
C VAL A 122 9.39 -27.99 -2.84
N SER A 123 10.27 -28.98 -2.68
CA SER A 123 10.49 -30.02 -3.70
C SER A 123 9.26 -30.90 -3.88
N MET A 124 8.60 -31.26 -2.78
CA MET A 124 7.37 -32.06 -2.82
C MET A 124 6.22 -31.25 -3.41
N PHE A 125 6.07 -29.99 -3.00
CA PHE A 125 5.06 -29.10 -3.58
C PHE A 125 5.26 -28.92 -5.09
N ARG A 126 6.51 -28.70 -5.54
CA ARG A 126 6.80 -28.59 -6.97
C ARG A 126 6.49 -29.87 -7.73
N ARG A 127 6.83 -31.03 -7.19
CA ARG A 127 6.61 -32.33 -7.83
C ARG A 127 5.12 -32.66 -7.97
N TYR A 128 4.32 -32.46 -6.92
CA TYR A 128 2.93 -32.91 -6.90
C TYR A 128 1.91 -31.84 -7.28
N VAL A 129 2.26 -30.57 -7.16
CA VAL A 129 1.36 -29.46 -7.47
C VAL A 129 1.81 -28.73 -8.72
N ILE A 130 3.06 -28.27 -8.82
CA ILE A 130 3.47 -27.40 -9.94
C ILE A 130 3.75 -28.18 -11.23
N ALA A 131 4.52 -29.27 -11.18
CA ALA A 131 4.91 -30.04 -12.37
C ALA A 131 3.71 -30.57 -13.18
N PRO A 132 2.61 -31.06 -12.56
CA PRO A 132 1.43 -31.50 -13.29
C PRO A 132 0.75 -30.41 -14.14
N PHE A 133 0.87 -29.11 -13.79
CA PHE A 133 0.28 -28.03 -14.60
C PHE A 133 0.94 -27.90 -15.98
N SER A 134 2.18 -28.39 -16.14
CA SER A 134 2.88 -28.40 -17.42
C SER A 134 2.52 -29.61 -18.29
N GLU A 135 1.94 -30.67 -17.71
CA GLU A 135 1.63 -31.93 -18.38
C GLU A 135 0.14 -32.04 -18.74
N ASP A 136 -0.74 -31.93 -17.74
CA ASP A 136 -2.20 -31.98 -17.90
C ASP A 136 -2.87 -30.94 -16.98
N LEU A 137 -3.31 -29.84 -17.60
CA LEU A 137 -3.96 -28.74 -16.90
C LEU A 137 -5.28 -29.16 -16.23
N GLY A 138 -6.04 -30.08 -16.84
CA GLY A 138 -7.35 -30.49 -16.36
C GLY A 138 -7.25 -31.28 -15.08
N GLU A 139 -6.38 -32.29 -15.07
CA GLU A 139 -6.17 -33.15 -13.90
C GLU A 139 -5.42 -32.41 -12.78
N ALA A 140 -4.44 -31.58 -13.12
CA ALA A 140 -3.73 -30.75 -12.15
C ALA A 140 -4.67 -29.79 -11.40
N THR A 141 -5.63 -29.19 -12.11
CA THR A 141 -6.61 -28.27 -11.50
C THR A 141 -7.55 -29.01 -10.54
N LYS A 142 -8.00 -30.22 -10.89
CA LYS A 142 -8.84 -31.05 -10.00
C LYS A 142 -8.08 -31.45 -8.74
N ASN A 143 -6.84 -31.90 -8.88
CA ASN A 143 -6.00 -32.29 -7.75
C ASN A 143 -5.73 -31.11 -6.81
N LEU A 144 -5.47 -29.92 -7.37
CA LEU A 144 -5.33 -28.70 -6.59
C LEU A 144 -6.64 -28.31 -5.89
N ALA A 145 -7.79 -28.43 -6.56
CA ALA A 145 -9.09 -28.15 -5.96
C ALA A 145 -9.38 -29.08 -4.78
N LEU A 146 -9.17 -30.38 -4.93
CA LEU A 146 -9.33 -31.37 -3.86
C LEU A 146 -8.42 -31.08 -2.66
N LEU A 147 -7.15 -30.73 -2.92
CA LEU A 147 -6.23 -30.32 -1.87
C LEU A 147 -6.76 -29.10 -1.12
N LEU A 148 -7.16 -28.05 -1.85
CA LEU A 148 -7.67 -26.83 -1.25
C LEU A 148 -8.98 -27.07 -0.49
N ASP A 149 -9.89 -27.91 -0.97
CA ASP A 149 -11.15 -28.24 -0.29
C ASP A 149 -10.92 -28.94 1.06
N SER A 150 -9.82 -29.68 1.20
CA SER A 150 -9.47 -30.38 2.46
C SER A 150 -8.88 -29.48 3.55
N ILE A 151 -8.31 -28.33 3.18
CA ILE A 151 -7.54 -27.46 4.10
C ILE A 151 -8.02 -26.00 4.15
N CYS A 152 -8.80 -25.56 3.16
CA CYS A 152 -9.21 -24.18 2.97
C CYS A 152 -10.72 -24.06 3.08
N LEU A 153 -11.16 -23.08 3.86
CA LEU A 153 -12.55 -22.65 3.86
C LEU A 153 -12.67 -21.34 3.11
N ARG A 154 -13.21 -21.38 1.89
CA ARG A 154 -13.47 -20.18 1.08
C ARG A 154 -14.97 -20.00 0.85
N ARG A 155 -15.49 -18.83 1.23
CA ARG A 155 -16.88 -18.43 0.97
C ARG A 155 -16.90 -17.29 -0.04
N ARG A 156 -17.82 -17.34 -1.01
CA ARG A 156 -18.00 -16.28 -2.01
C ARG A 156 -18.95 -15.22 -1.48
N ILE A 157 -18.72 -13.99 -1.94
CA ILE A 157 -19.57 -12.83 -1.62
C ILE A 157 -21.01 -13.01 -2.14
N GLU A 158 -21.22 -13.82 -3.19
CA GLU A 158 -22.54 -14.18 -3.73
C GLU A 158 -23.50 -14.81 -2.70
N ARG A 159 -22.97 -15.40 -1.62
CA ARG A 159 -23.79 -15.91 -0.50
C ARG A 159 -24.27 -14.82 0.45
N LEU A 160 -23.66 -13.64 0.37
CA LEU A 160 -24.10 -12.43 1.04
C LEU A 160 -25.02 -11.74 0.03
N ASN A 161 -26.26 -11.44 0.42
CA ASN A 161 -27.23 -10.72 -0.42
C ASN A 161 -26.83 -9.24 -0.59
N LEU A 162 -25.61 -9.01 -1.07
CA LEU A 162 -25.03 -7.70 -1.35
C LEU A 162 -25.35 -7.32 -2.80
N LEU A 163 -25.64 -6.05 -3.02
CA LEU A 163 -25.79 -5.52 -4.36
C LEU A 163 -24.42 -5.56 -5.07
N PRO A 164 -24.33 -6.14 -6.29
CA PRO A 164 -23.07 -6.18 -7.03
C PRO A 164 -22.59 -4.76 -7.34
N PRO A 165 -21.27 -4.55 -7.50
CA PRO A 165 -20.75 -3.27 -7.92
C PRO A 165 -21.15 -3.01 -9.37
N ASP A 166 -21.47 -1.76 -9.68
CA ASP A 166 -21.72 -1.29 -11.04
C ASP A 166 -20.41 -0.78 -11.63
N GLU A 167 -19.73 -1.62 -12.40
CA GLU A 167 -18.39 -1.37 -12.92
C GLU A 167 -18.39 -0.78 -14.34
N HIS A 168 -17.76 0.38 -14.52
CA HIS A 168 -17.66 1.10 -15.78
C HIS A 168 -16.20 1.35 -16.16
N VAL A 169 -15.93 1.30 -17.46
CA VAL A 169 -14.62 1.62 -18.02
C VAL A 169 -14.77 2.84 -18.92
N HIS A 170 -14.17 3.96 -18.50
CA HIS A 170 -14.09 5.19 -19.27
C HIS A 170 -12.79 5.19 -20.07
N GLN A 171 -12.93 4.94 -21.36
CA GLN A 171 -11.85 5.07 -22.33
C GLN A 171 -11.58 6.55 -22.62
N VAL A 172 -10.31 6.95 -22.50
CA VAL A 172 -9.85 8.34 -22.67
C VAL A 172 -8.89 8.40 -23.84
N ASP A 173 -9.12 9.36 -24.73
CA ASP A 173 -8.22 9.65 -25.85
C ASP A 173 -7.31 10.82 -25.49
N LEU A 174 -5.99 10.64 -25.69
CA LEU A 174 -5.02 11.72 -25.54
C LEU A 174 -5.28 12.80 -26.60
N SER A 175 -5.25 14.06 -26.18
CA SER A 175 -5.25 15.18 -27.11
C SER A 175 -3.97 15.18 -27.96
N SER A 176 -4.00 15.89 -29.10
CA SER A 176 -2.82 16.01 -29.98
C SER A 176 -1.60 16.57 -29.25
N LYS A 177 -1.80 17.48 -28.28
CA LYS A 177 -0.72 18.06 -27.47
C LYS A 177 -0.14 17.03 -26.50
N GLU A 178 -0.99 16.28 -25.80
CA GLU A 178 -0.55 15.22 -24.88
C GLU A 178 0.19 14.11 -25.63
N ARG A 179 -0.31 13.72 -26.82
CA ARG A 179 0.34 12.69 -27.65
C ARG A 179 1.72 13.15 -28.14
N SER A 180 1.85 14.39 -28.59
CA SER A 180 3.15 14.96 -28.96
C SER A 180 4.13 14.97 -27.79
N HIS A 181 3.66 15.33 -26.59
CA HIS A 181 4.48 15.36 -25.38
C HIS A 181 4.92 13.96 -24.94
N TYR A 182 4.03 12.98 -25.09
CA TYR A 182 4.32 11.57 -24.87
C TYR A 182 5.41 11.05 -25.82
N GLU A 183 5.27 11.31 -27.12
CA GLU A 183 6.25 10.87 -28.12
C GLU A 183 7.63 11.50 -27.88
N GLU A 184 7.69 12.79 -27.55
CA GLU A 184 8.93 13.49 -27.20
C GLU A 184 9.60 12.89 -25.96
N THR A 185 8.81 12.62 -24.91
CA THR A 185 9.30 12.02 -23.66
C THR A 185 9.82 10.61 -23.91
N LEU A 186 9.07 9.80 -24.66
CA LEU A 186 9.46 8.44 -25.03
C LEU A 186 10.77 8.43 -25.82
N ASN A 187 10.91 9.30 -26.82
CA ASN A 187 12.12 9.41 -27.63
C ASN A 187 13.33 9.84 -26.79
N THR A 188 13.15 10.83 -25.90
CA THR A 188 14.18 11.29 -24.97
C THR A 188 14.64 10.18 -24.04
N MET A 189 13.72 9.43 -23.45
CA MET A 189 14.02 8.32 -22.55
C MET A 189 14.68 7.15 -23.31
N ALA A 190 14.18 6.79 -24.48
CA ALA A 190 14.75 5.73 -25.31
C ALA A 190 16.18 6.06 -25.73
N TYR A 191 16.43 7.29 -26.15
CA TYR A 191 17.75 7.81 -26.47
C TYR A 191 18.68 7.76 -25.25
N ALA A 192 18.22 8.17 -24.07
CA ALA A 192 19.01 8.14 -22.84
C ALA A 192 19.41 6.71 -22.44
N VAL A 193 18.51 5.74 -22.57
CA VAL A 193 18.79 4.32 -22.29
C VAL A 193 19.77 3.72 -23.30
N SER A 194 19.72 4.12 -24.57
CA SER A 194 20.66 3.61 -25.59
C SER A 194 22.07 4.22 -25.46
N HIS A 195 22.19 5.49 -25.03
CA HIS A 195 23.48 6.20 -25.01
C HIS A 195 24.25 6.05 -23.68
N ARG A 196 23.59 5.73 -22.56
CA ARG A 196 24.29 5.39 -21.30
C ARG A 196 24.74 3.93 -21.28
N SER A 197 25.69 3.63 -22.16
CA SER A 197 26.34 2.33 -22.29
C SER A 197 27.48 2.18 -21.29
N SER A 198 27.14 1.85 -20.03
CA SER A 198 27.85 0.76 -19.36
C SER A 198 26.99 -0.48 -19.56
N GLN A 199 27.55 -1.50 -20.23
CA GLN A 199 26.84 -2.63 -20.86
C GLN A 199 25.88 -3.45 -19.96
N GLN A 200 25.78 -3.15 -18.66
CA GLN A 200 24.87 -3.80 -17.71
C GLN A 200 23.48 -3.13 -17.59
N TYR A 201 23.34 -1.81 -17.77
CA TYR A 201 22.06 -1.13 -17.48
C TYR A 201 21.06 -1.15 -18.66
N ALA A 202 21.53 -1.05 -19.92
CA ALA A 202 20.66 -1.07 -21.09
C ALA A 202 19.93 -2.42 -21.32
N LYS A 203 20.47 -3.51 -20.75
CA LYS A 203 19.83 -4.85 -20.76
C LYS A 203 19.00 -5.14 -19.50
N SER A 204 18.98 -4.22 -18.54
CA SER A 204 18.28 -4.40 -17.28
C SER A 204 16.76 -4.26 -17.48
N PRO A 205 15.94 -5.24 -17.07
CA PRO A 205 14.48 -5.10 -17.00
C PRO A 205 14.02 -3.86 -16.22
N PHE A 206 14.87 -3.36 -15.32
CA PHE A 206 14.60 -2.20 -14.48
C PHE A 206 14.54 -0.89 -15.29
N GLY A 207 15.39 -0.72 -16.30
CA GLY A 207 15.39 0.49 -17.13
C GLY A 207 14.12 0.63 -17.97
N LYS A 208 13.66 -0.49 -18.57
CA LYS A 208 12.39 -0.53 -19.31
C LYS A 208 11.19 -0.28 -18.40
N PHE A 209 11.21 -0.84 -17.19
CA PHE A 209 10.17 -0.62 -16.20
C PHE A 209 10.09 0.84 -15.74
N GLN A 210 11.22 1.52 -15.57
CA GLN A 210 11.25 2.93 -15.22
C GLN A 210 10.62 3.81 -16.30
N ILE A 211 10.90 3.53 -17.58
CA ILE A 211 10.23 4.22 -18.71
C ILE A 211 8.72 4.02 -18.59
N GLN A 212 8.25 2.77 -18.43
CA GLN A 212 6.81 2.48 -18.31
C GLN A 212 6.16 3.22 -17.15
N LEU A 213 6.82 3.32 -15.98
CA LEU A 213 6.30 4.08 -14.85
C LEU A 213 6.14 5.57 -15.18
N GLN A 214 7.15 6.18 -15.82
CA GLN A 214 7.10 7.60 -16.17
C GLN A 214 6.04 7.90 -17.22
N LEU A 215 5.91 7.06 -18.24
CA LEU A 215 4.86 7.18 -19.26
C LEU A 215 3.47 7.09 -18.64
N ARG A 216 3.29 6.22 -17.64
CA ARG A 216 2.00 6.11 -16.95
C ARG A 216 1.64 7.34 -16.12
N ILE A 217 2.61 8.00 -15.50
CA ILE A 217 2.37 9.29 -14.84
C ILE A 217 1.94 10.34 -15.89
N LEU A 218 2.56 10.32 -17.07
CA LEU A 218 2.23 11.23 -18.15
C LEU A 218 0.79 11.08 -18.65
N TYR A 219 0.26 9.86 -18.72
CA TYR A 219 -1.15 9.62 -19.06
C TYR A 219 -2.11 10.30 -18.09
N ASN A 220 -1.69 10.49 -16.83
CA ASN A 220 -2.49 11.16 -15.82
C ASN A 220 -2.29 12.67 -15.84
N HIS A 221 -1.07 13.16 -15.97
CA HIS A 221 -0.78 14.60 -15.86
C HIS A 221 -0.88 15.33 -17.19
N GLY A 222 -0.86 14.63 -18.32
CA GLY A 222 -0.87 15.24 -19.64
C GLY A 222 0.22 16.31 -19.77
N THR A 223 -0.16 17.51 -20.18
CA THR A 223 0.77 18.65 -20.33
C THR A 223 1.00 19.45 -19.05
N PHE A 224 0.39 19.06 -17.92
CA PHE A 224 0.72 19.65 -16.61
C PHE A 224 2.14 19.26 -16.16
N GLN A 225 2.61 18.09 -16.58
CA GLN A 225 3.96 17.63 -16.32
C GLN A 225 4.94 18.37 -17.24
N ARG A 226 6.03 18.87 -16.66
CA ARG A 226 7.12 19.46 -17.46
C ARG A 226 7.81 18.36 -18.28
N PRO A 227 8.35 18.69 -19.47
CA PRO A 227 9.18 17.77 -20.23
C PRO A 227 10.26 17.14 -19.34
N PHE A 228 10.44 15.83 -19.54
CA PHE A 228 11.39 15.06 -18.76
C PHE A 228 12.82 15.55 -19.02
N GLU A 229 13.47 16.10 -17.98
CA GLU A 229 14.88 16.50 -18.01
C GLU A 229 15.73 15.56 -17.15
N TRP A 230 16.71 14.89 -17.75
CA TRP A 230 17.61 14.01 -17.02
C TRP A 230 18.58 14.82 -16.13
N GLY A 231 18.50 14.67 -14.80
CA GLY A 231 19.44 15.30 -13.84
C GLY A 231 18.78 16.09 -12.72
N GLN A 232 17.48 16.39 -12.82
CA GLN A 232 16.68 16.83 -11.68
C GLN A 232 16.28 15.61 -10.85
N ASP A 233 17.16 15.21 -9.95
CA ASP A 233 16.99 14.03 -9.10
C ASP A 233 15.96 14.32 -7.99
N ASP A 234 14.68 14.48 -8.36
CA ASP A 234 13.58 14.80 -7.45
C ASP A 234 13.34 13.64 -6.47
N ALA A 235 13.50 13.93 -5.17
CA ALA A 235 13.33 12.96 -4.11
C ALA A 235 11.91 12.35 -4.09
N GLN A 236 10.91 13.10 -4.57
CA GLN A 236 9.53 12.62 -4.70
C GLN A 236 9.40 11.54 -5.79
N THR A 237 10.01 11.74 -6.95
CA THR A 237 10.01 10.75 -8.04
C THR A 237 10.68 9.44 -7.60
N ARG A 238 11.83 9.51 -6.93
CA ARG A 238 12.49 8.30 -6.39
C ARG A 238 11.63 7.56 -5.36
N ARG A 239 10.87 8.30 -4.54
CA ARG A 239 9.94 7.72 -3.55
C ARG A 239 8.76 7.04 -4.24
N GLU A 240 8.16 7.66 -5.25
CA GLU A 240 7.06 7.09 -6.02
C GLU A 240 7.50 5.91 -6.89
N GLU A 241 8.68 5.99 -7.51
CA GLU A 241 9.31 4.88 -8.23
C GLU A 241 9.59 3.71 -7.29
N ALA A 242 10.10 3.96 -6.09
CA ALA A 242 10.24 2.95 -5.06
C ALA A 242 8.86 2.36 -4.72
N MET A 243 7.88 3.16 -4.32
CA MET A 243 6.52 2.68 -3.95
C MET A 243 5.85 1.84 -5.05
N ASN A 244 6.01 2.20 -6.33
CA ASN A 244 5.44 1.47 -7.46
C ASN A 244 6.25 0.22 -7.86
N SER A 245 7.58 0.28 -7.75
CA SER A 245 8.46 -0.89 -7.92
C SER A 245 8.27 -1.92 -6.80
N ILE A 246 7.70 -1.49 -5.68
CA ILE A 246 7.48 -2.26 -4.46
C ILE A 246 6.23 -3.16 -4.53
N GLY A 247 5.58 -3.25 -5.69
CA GLY A 247 4.65 -4.35 -6.03
C GLY A 247 5.23 -5.76 -5.83
N LYS A 248 6.53 -5.87 -5.51
CA LYS A 248 7.18 -7.12 -5.11
C LYS A 248 7.32 -7.36 -3.61
N ASP A 249 7.41 -6.38 -2.69
CA ASP A 249 7.68 -6.68 -1.26
C ASP A 249 7.21 -5.61 -0.21
N GLY A 250 6.43 -4.58 -0.52
CA GLY A 250 5.71 -3.70 0.45
C GLY A 250 6.47 -2.96 1.59
N GLU A 251 7.78 -3.16 1.77
CA GLU A 251 8.50 -2.92 3.03
C GLU A 251 9.50 -1.75 2.99
N ILE A 252 9.61 -1.02 4.11
CA ILE A 252 10.65 -0.01 4.36
C ILE A 252 11.24 -0.16 5.78
N ARG A 253 12.46 0.34 6.02
CA ARG A 253 13.09 0.31 7.35
C ARG A 253 12.87 1.62 8.10
N CYS A 254 12.47 1.54 9.36
CA CYS A 254 12.43 2.68 10.27
C CYS A 254 13.86 3.16 10.59
N ALA A 255 14.14 4.44 10.49
CA ALA A 255 15.44 5.04 10.79
C ALA A 255 15.73 5.09 12.30
N GLN A 256 14.71 5.07 13.16
CA GLN A 256 14.87 5.14 14.62
C GLN A 256 14.98 3.76 15.30
N CYS A 257 14.13 2.81 14.93
CA CYS A 257 14.16 1.46 15.51
C CYS A 257 14.81 0.41 14.60
N HIS A 258 15.15 0.77 13.35
CA HIS A 258 15.71 -0.14 12.34
C HIS A 258 14.84 -1.35 12.01
N GLU A 259 13.61 -1.38 12.52
CA GLU A 259 12.61 -2.42 12.26
C GLU A 259 12.01 -2.18 10.87
N ARG A 260 11.81 -3.26 10.11
CA ARG A 260 11.08 -3.21 8.84
C ARG A 260 9.60 -2.98 9.14
N THR A 261 8.90 -2.29 8.27
CA THR A 261 7.48 -1.99 8.42
C THR A 261 6.88 -1.80 7.04
N LEU A 262 5.61 -2.11 6.90
CA LEU A 262 4.89 -1.86 5.66
C LEU A 262 4.89 -0.35 5.41
N ILE A 263 5.06 0.07 4.16
CA ILE A 263 5.06 1.50 3.77
C ILE A 263 3.82 2.25 4.29
N LEU A 264 2.74 1.53 4.54
CA LEU A 264 1.45 2.03 4.99
C LEU A 264 1.35 2.27 6.50
N GLU A 265 2.29 1.73 7.29
CA GLU A 265 2.38 1.89 8.75
C GLU A 265 3.45 2.93 9.15
N THR A 266 4.08 3.60 8.18
CA THR A 266 5.15 4.56 8.44
C THR A 266 4.71 6.01 8.39
N ASN A 267 5.09 6.76 9.43
CA ASN A 267 4.94 8.21 9.48
C ASN A 267 6.18 8.85 8.84
N CYS A 268 6.01 9.41 7.65
CA CYS A 268 7.03 10.28 7.06
C CYS A 268 7.04 11.71 7.63
N ALA A 269 6.28 11.95 8.69
CA ALA A 269 6.10 13.27 9.31
C ALA A 269 7.41 13.98 9.70
N ALA A 270 8.49 13.26 10.03
CA ALA A 270 9.77 13.86 10.42
C ALA A 270 10.64 14.36 9.24
N SER A 271 10.22 14.15 7.98
CA SER A 271 10.89 14.69 6.79
C SER A 271 10.30 16.05 6.36
N ARG A 272 9.26 16.57 7.05
CA ARG A 272 8.53 17.79 6.64
C ARG A 272 9.37 19.07 6.50
N LYS A 273 10.58 19.15 7.06
CA LYS A 273 11.45 20.34 6.93
C LYS A 273 12.87 20.10 6.47
N SER A 274 13.27 18.85 6.28
CA SER A 274 14.55 18.51 5.65
C SER A 274 14.26 17.86 4.31
N ARG A 275 14.15 18.68 3.25
CA ARG A 275 14.13 18.21 1.85
C ARG A 275 15.40 17.42 1.47
N THR A 276 16.33 17.19 2.40
CA THR A 276 17.62 16.57 2.15
C THR A 276 17.78 15.18 2.75
N CYS A 277 16.77 14.61 3.44
CA CYS A 277 16.90 13.25 3.98
C CYS A 277 15.69 12.33 3.67
N THR A 278 16.01 11.09 3.32
CA THR A 278 15.06 10.01 2.95
C THR A 278 14.69 9.10 4.13
N HIS A 279 14.96 9.53 5.36
CA HIS A 279 14.72 8.74 6.57
C HIS A 279 13.22 8.59 6.89
N VAL A 280 12.78 7.35 7.10
CA VAL A 280 11.38 6.97 7.36
C VAL A 280 11.25 6.42 8.77
N PHE A 281 10.15 6.66 9.48
CA PHE A 281 9.96 6.22 10.87
C PHE A 281 8.64 5.43 11.01
N CYS A 282 8.62 4.39 11.85
CA CYS A 282 7.39 3.66 12.17
C CYS A 282 6.48 4.49 13.09
N ASP A 283 5.17 4.21 13.05
CA ASP A 283 4.16 4.94 13.82
C ASP A 283 4.49 5.02 15.32
N GLU A 284 4.90 3.92 15.94
CA GLU A 284 5.23 3.91 17.37
C GLU A 284 6.44 4.77 17.72
N CYS A 285 7.48 4.79 16.88
CA CYS A 285 8.61 5.70 17.11
C CYS A 285 8.14 7.15 17.05
N VAL A 286 7.21 7.49 16.16
CA VAL A 286 6.66 8.85 16.05
C VAL A 286 5.73 9.19 17.21
N SER A 287 4.87 8.28 17.65
CA SER A 287 3.98 8.48 18.79
C SER A 287 4.76 8.65 20.10
N GLN A 288 5.84 7.87 20.31
CA GLN A 288 6.74 8.04 21.45
C GLN A 288 7.43 9.42 21.45
N MET A 289 7.83 9.91 20.27
CA MET A 289 8.42 11.23 20.13
C MET A 289 7.42 12.37 20.43
N ALA A 290 6.14 12.18 20.11
CA ALA A 290 5.09 13.16 20.39
C ALA A 290 4.74 13.23 21.88
N GLU A 291 4.83 12.12 22.61
CA GLU A 291 4.60 12.07 24.06
C GLU A 291 5.74 12.73 24.87
N GLU A 292 6.97 12.67 24.38
CA GLU A 292 8.16 13.22 25.08
C GLU A 292 8.33 14.75 24.89
N THR A 293 7.57 15.39 23.99
CA THR A 293 7.68 16.83 23.69
C THR A 293 6.53 17.64 24.28
N LEU A 294 6.76 18.20 25.48
CA LEU A 294 5.83 19.03 26.26
C LEU A 294 5.49 20.43 25.67
N ALA A 295 5.61 20.65 24.36
CA ALA A 295 5.31 21.96 23.74
C ALA A 295 4.70 21.84 22.33
N PRO A 296 3.47 22.34 22.06
CA PRO A 296 2.75 22.11 20.80
C PRO A 296 3.28 22.84 19.55
N LYS A 297 4.46 23.50 19.58
CA LYS A 297 4.89 24.40 18.50
C LYS A 297 6.38 24.36 18.14
N GLN A 298 7.17 23.40 18.62
CA GLN A 298 8.56 23.28 18.16
C GLN A 298 8.70 22.35 16.96
N ILE A 299 9.50 22.85 16.03
CA ILE A 299 9.65 22.42 14.65
C ILE A 299 10.47 21.12 14.61
N PHE A 300 9.84 19.99 14.30
CA PHE A 300 10.53 18.69 14.20
C PHE A 300 11.51 18.67 13.00
N SER A 301 12.81 18.69 13.30
CA SER A 301 13.88 18.26 12.41
C SER A 301 13.96 16.72 12.40
N CYS A 302 14.53 16.12 11.35
CA CYS A 302 14.71 14.67 11.30
C CYS A 302 15.62 14.22 12.46
N PRO A 303 15.14 13.41 13.41
CA PRO A 303 15.88 13.07 14.62
C PRO A 303 17.10 12.21 14.32
N TYR A 304 17.05 11.39 13.26
CA TYR A 304 18.21 10.65 12.79
C TYR A 304 19.31 11.60 12.29
N CYS A 305 18.96 12.59 11.45
CA CYS A 305 19.94 13.56 10.97
C CYS A 305 20.48 14.46 12.09
N ALA A 306 19.61 14.84 13.05
CA ALA A 306 20.01 15.61 14.21
C ALA A 306 20.95 14.83 15.15
N ALA A 307 20.73 13.52 15.32
CA ALA A 307 21.56 12.66 16.17
C ALA A 307 22.87 12.20 15.50
N HIS A 308 22.89 12.06 14.18
CA HIS A 308 24.04 11.53 13.43
C HIS A 308 24.92 12.61 12.77
N ASN A 309 24.61 13.90 13.00
CA ASN A 309 25.37 15.04 12.48
C ASN A 309 25.61 14.96 10.95
N ASP A 310 24.67 14.33 10.23
CA ASP A 310 24.69 14.28 8.77
C ASP A 310 24.44 15.69 8.24
N ARG A 311 25.44 16.23 7.54
CA ARG A 311 25.44 17.60 7.00
C ARG A 311 24.17 17.85 6.18
N VAL A 312 23.23 18.56 6.77
CA VAL A 312 22.20 19.29 6.03
C VAL A 312 22.94 20.29 5.17
N LEU A 313 22.88 20.15 3.83
CA LEU A 313 23.44 21.12 2.91
C LEU A 313 22.90 22.53 3.27
N PRO A 314 23.77 23.50 3.58
CA PRO A 314 23.33 24.81 4.04
C PRO A 314 22.92 25.68 2.85
N ASN A 315 21.63 25.71 2.52
CA ASN A 315 20.92 26.92 2.10
C ASN A 315 19.45 26.62 1.78
N ASP A 316 18.55 26.91 2.72
CA ASP A 316 17.17 27.35 2.40
C ASP A 316 16.45 27.82 3.68
N GLN A 317 17.05 28.77 4.42
CA GLN A 317 16.45 29.32 5.65
C GLN A 317 15.21 30.21 5.40
N GLY A 318 14.74 30.36 4.15
CA GLY A 318 13.59 31.20 3.79
C GLY A 318 12.26 30.48 3.50
N ARG A 319 12.15 29.14 3.58
CA ARG A 319 11.01 28.39 3.00
C ARG A 319 10.16 27.59 4.00
N GLN A 320 10.05 28.06 5.24
CA GLN A 320 9.47 27.25 6.34
C GLN A 320 7.92 27.29 6.49
N SER A 321 7.16 27.87 5.55
CA SER A 321 5.69 27.98 5.66
C SER A 321 4.88 27.56 4.40
N ALA A 322 5.49 26.90 3.40
CA ALA A 322 4.90 26.77 2.06
C ALA A 322 4.77 25.33 1.53
N LEU A 323 4.30 24.37 2.33
CA LEU A 323 3.95 23.02 1.82
C LEU A 323 2.45 22.66 1.96
N LEU A 324 1.72 23.31 2.87
CA LEU A 324 0.26 23.44 2.74
C LEU A 324 -0.12 24.54 1.73
N ASN A 325 0.82 25.45 1.43
CA ASN A 325 0.68 26.64 0.58
C ASN A 325 1.80 26.75 -0.48
N ARG A 326 2.25 25.63 -1.08
CA ARG A 326 2.95 25.76 -2.36
C ARG A 326 1.86 25.90 -3.42
N PRO A 327 1.75 27.03 -4.14
CA PRO A 327 0.75 27.13 -5.18
C PRO A 327 1.10 26.08 -6.24
N ALA A 328 0.10 25.30 -6.67
CA ALA A 328 0.28 24.26 -7.69
C ALA A 328 0.92 24.82 -8.98
N SER A 329 0.84 26.14 -9.19
CA SER A 329 1.53 26.88 -10.25
C SER A 329 3.06 26.75 -10.26
N LEU A 330 3.69 26.28 -9.17
CA LEU A 330 5.13 25.99 -9.14
C LEU A 330 5.47 24.53 -9.46
N MET A 331 4.51 23.60 -9.39
CA MET A 331 4.69 22.16 -9.62
C MET A 331 4.16 21.70 -10.98
N PHE A 332 3.07 22.32 -11.42
CA PHE A 332 2.38 22.02 -12.66
C PHE A 332 2.29 23.28 -13.50
N ASP A 333 2.36 23.14 -14.81
CA ASP A 333 2.04 24.25 -15.70
C ASP A 333 0.56 24.64 -15.50
N SER A 334 0.29 25.86 -15.06
CA SER A 334 -1.09 26.33 -14.85
C SER A 334 -1.92 26.36 -16.14
N SER A 335 -1.27 26.32 -17.31
CA SER A 335 -1.90 26.19 -18.63
C SER A 335 -1.97 24.75 -19.14
N GLY A 336 -1.51 23.79 -18.32
CA GLY A 336 -1.53 22.37 -18.61
C GLY A 336 -2.96 21.83 -18.77
N TYR A 337 -3.04 20.66 -19.42
CA TYR A 337 -4.28 19.95 -19.69
C TYR A 337 -4.04 18.45 -19.57
N SER A 338 -5.00 17.76 -18.96
CA SER A 338 -5.04 16.30 -18.91
C SER A 338 -6.43 15.81 -19.26
N ALA A 339 -6.57 15.07 -20.37
CA ALA A 339 -7.85 14.51 -20.80
C ALA A 339 -8.45 13.60 -19.71
N LYS A 340 -7.58 12.88 -19.00
CA LYS A 340 -7.97 11.92 -17.95
C LYS A 340 -8.50 12.63 -16.71
N ILE A 341 -7.81 13.68 -16.26
CA ILE A 341 -8.24 14.47 -15.10
C ILE A 341 -9.51 15.24 -15.41
N GLU A 342 -9.64 15.83 -16.60
CA GLU A 342 -10.88 16.52 -17.01
C GLU A 342 -12.08 15.57 -17.00
N LYS A 343 -11.90 14.36 -17.56
CA LYS A 343 -12.96 13.35 -17.54
C LYS A 343 -13.32 12.91 -16.11
N LEU A 344 -12.31 12.67 -15.26
CA LEU A 344 -12.52 12.37 -13.84
C LEU A 344 -13.29 13.49 -13.12
N MET A 345 -12.87 14.74 -13.29
CA MET A 345 -13.49 15.88 -12.62
C MET A 345 -14.96 16.07 -13.05
N GLY A 346 -15.26 15.87 -14.34
CA GLY A 346 -16.64 15.86 -14.84
C GLY A 346 -17.50 14.80 -14.14
N ASP A 347 -16.99 13.57 -14.03
CA ASP A 347 -17.72 12.47 -13.39
C ASP A 347 -17.86 12.67 -11.87
N VAL A 348 -16.89 13.30 -11.20
CA VAL A 348 -16.95 13.65 -9.77
C VAL A 348 -18.04 14.70 -9.50
N VAL A 349 -18.12 15.73 -10.34
CA VAL A 349 -19.07 16.84 -10.16
C VAL A 349 -20.53 16.40 -10.41
N ASP A 350 -20.77 15.50 -11.36
CA ASP A 350 -22.12 15.04 -11.77
C ASP A 350 -23.03 14.61 -10.60
N ARG A 351 -22.47 14.02 -9.54
CA ARG A 351 -23.23 13.52 -8.37
C ARG A 351 -22.64 13.91 -7.02
N LEU A 352 -21.94 15.04 -6.97
CA LEU A 352 -21.27 15.49 -5.76
C LEU A 352 -22.23 15.76 -4.60
N SER A 353 -23.44 16.28 -4.90
CA SER A 353 -24.44 16.63 -3.88
C SER A 353 -25.12 15.41 -3.25
N SER A 354 -25.18 14.28 -3.96
CA SER A 354 -25.96 13.11 -3.53
C SER A 354 -25.11 11.98 -2.96
N THR A 355 -23.82 11.88 -3.31
CA THR A 355 -22.98 10.73 -2.95
C THR A 355 -21.63 11.12 -2.39
N LYS A 356 -21.01 10.22 -1.62
CA LYS A 356 -19.59 10.33 -1.24
C LYS A 356 -18.74 9.47 -2.17
N SER A 357 -17.60 10.02 -2.56
CA SER A 357 -16.72 9.47 -3.59
C SER A 357 -15.30 9.24 -3.05
N ILE A 358 -14.68 8.14 -3.48
CA ILE A 358 -13.27 7.85 -3.22
C ILE A 358 -12.52 7.86 -4.55
N ILE A 359 -11.39 8.55 -4.61
CA ILE A 359 -10.52 8.60 -5.79
C ILE A 359 -9.19 7.93 -5.45
N PHE A 360 -8.88 6.85 -6.17
CA PHE A 360 -7.65 6.08 -6.05
C PHE A 360 -6.63 6.44 -7.12
N SER A 361 -5.38 6.61 -6.67
CA SER A 361 -4.20 6.77 -7.51
C SER A 361 -2.99 6.07 -6.88
N SER A 362 -2.14 5.45 -7.66
CA SER A 362 -0.81 4.99 -7.29
C SER A 362 0.15 6.14 -6.98
N TRP A 363 -0.03 7.30 -7.62
CA TRP A 363 0.90 8.44 -7.49
C TRP A 363 0.34 9.56 -6.63
N THR A 364 1.15 10.02 -5.67
CA THR A 364 0.80 11.17 -4.82
C THR A 364 0.75 12.46 -5.64
N ARG A 365 1.60 12.60 -6.67
CA ARG A 365 1.56 13.74 -7.59
C ARG A 365 0.24 13.85 -8.36
N SER A 366 -0.35 12.72 -8.75
CA SER A 366 -1.67 12.75 -9.38
C SER A 366 -2.75 13.18 -8.37
N LEU A 367 -2.65 12.74 -7.11
CA LEU A 367 -3.52 13.24 -6.05
C LEU A 367 -3.33 14.73 -5.77
N ASP A 368 -2.09 15.25 -5.88
CA ASP A 368 -1.81 16.69 -5.78
C ASP A 368 -2.51 17.48 -6.90
N LEU A 369 -2.44 16.98 -8.14
CA LEU A 369 -3.10 17.59 -9.29
C LEU A 369 -4.63 17.56 -9.13
N ILE A 370 -5.19 16.41 -8.75
CA ILE A 370 -6.63 16.28 -8.47
C ILE A 370 -7.05 17.23 -7.35
N ALA A 371 -6.30 17.29 -6.25
CA ALA A 371 -6.56 18.20 -5.14
C ALA A 371 -6.54 19.67 -5.60
N TRP A 372 -5.66 20.03 -6.53
CA TRP A 372 -5.64 21.37 -7.11
C TRP A 372 -6.92 21.68 -7.90
N HIS A 373 -7.40 20.76 -8.75
CA HIS A 373 -8.66 20.93 -9.48
C HIS A 373 -9.87 21.01 -8.54
N ILE A 374 -9.95 20.12 -7.55
CA ILE A 374 -11.03 20.09 -6.53
C ILE A 374 -11.07 21.42 -5.75
N LYS A 375 -9.92 21.97 -5.34
CA LYS A 375 -9.83 23.26 -4.65
C LYS A 375 -10.36 24.42 -5.47
N ARG A 376 -10.09 24.44 -6.79
CA ARG A 376 -10.59 25.49 -7.70
C ARG A 376 -12.11 25.45 -7.85
N LEU A 377 -12.72 24.28 -7.66
CA LEU A 377 -14.18 24.10 -7.65
C LEU A 377 -14.79 24.29 -6.26
N HIS A 378 -14.01 24.71 -5.25
CA HIS A 378 -14.45 24.89 -3.87
C HIS A 378 -15.09 23.64 -3.23
N ILE A 379 -14.65 22.45 -3.65
CA ILE A 379 -15.14 21.18 -3.12
C ILE A 379 -14.34 20.81 -1.87
N VAL A 380 -15.03 20.47 -0.78
CA VAL A 380 -14.40 19.98 0.45
C VAL A 380 -13.98 18.52 0.27
N PHE A 381 -12.71 18.24 0.54
CA PHE A 381 -12.13 16.90 0.38
C PHE A 381 -11.19 16.56 1.53
N ALA A 382 -11.05 15.26 1.77
CA ALA A 382 -10.07 14.67 2.64
C ALA A 382 -9.02 13.89 1.83
N ARG A 383 -7.85 13.64 2.42
CA ARG A 383 -6.77 12.92 1.75
C ARG A 383 -6.06 11.96 2.71
N ILE A 384 -5.83 10.74 2.24
CA ILE A 384 -5.05 9.70 2.91
C ILE A 384 -3.97 9.21 1.93
N ASP A 385 -2.72 9.36 2.30
CA ASP A 385 -1.59 8.83 1.53
C ASP A 385 -0.54 8.19 2.45
N GLY A 386 0.59 7.77 1.88
CA GLY A 386 1.67 7.14 2.64
C GLY A 386 2.36 8.05 3.67
N ASP A 387 2.01 9.34 3.71
CA ASP A 387 2.52 10.28 4.72
C ASP A 387 1.54 10.47 5.89
N THR A 388 0.34 9.89 5.79
CA THR A 388 -0.72 9.98 6.80
C THR A 388 -0.56 8.88 7.84
N SER A 389 -0.45 9.26 9.12
CA SER A 389 -0.30 8.30 10.21
C SER A 389 -1.52 7.42 10.42
N ILE A 390 -1.36 6.29 11.10
CA ILE A 390 -2.49 5.38 11.38
C ILE A 390 -3.57 6.09 12.19
N CYS A 391 -3.16 6.85 13.23
CA CYS A 391 -4.10 7.62 14.06
C CYS A 391 -4.78 8.74 13.25
N GLN A 392 -4.02 9.51 12.46
CA GLN A 392 -4.59 10.54 11.59
C GLN A 392 -5.52 9.94 10.54
N ARG A 393 -5.16 8.78 10.00
CA ARG A 393 -5.96 8.06 9.01
C ARG A 393 -7.32 7.70 9.60
N GLN A 394 -7.35 7.10 10.79
CA GLN A 394 -8.61 6.77 11.44
C GLN A 394 -9.46 8.03 11.69
N ALA A 395 -8.86 9.10 12.22
CA ALA A 395 -9.57 10.37 12.43
C ALA A 395 -10.13 10.96 11.12
N ILE A 396 -9.38 10.87 10.01
CA ILE A 396 -9.84 11.31 8.69
C ILE A 396 -11.02 10.46 8.21
N LEU A 397 -10.98 9.14 8.41
CA LEU A 397 -12.07 8.23 8.04
C LEU A 397 -13.32 8.50 8.87
N ASP A 398 -13.17 8.70 10.18
CA ASP A 398 -14.28 8.98 11.09
C ASP A 398 -14.92 10.32 10.74
N ASN A 399 -14.11 11.34 10.47
CA ASN A 399 -14.59 12.63 9.97
C ASN A 399 -15.24 12.49 8.59
N PHE A 400 -14.64 11.75 7.67
CA PHE A 400 -15.22 11.50 6.35
C PHE A 400 -16.53 10.72 6.43
N ALA A 401 -16.73 9.87 7.45
CA ALA A 401 -17.99 9.20 7.67
C ALA A 401 -19.05 10.16 8.24
N ALA A 402 -18.70 10.93 9.26
CA ALA A 402 -19.61 11.79 10.01
C ALA A 402 -19.97 13.11 9.31
N ASP A 403 -19.01 13.76 8.65
CA ASP A 403 -19.19 15.07 8.02
C ASP A 403 -19.92 14.98 6.68
N ILE A 404 -20.96 15.79 6.50
CA ILE A 404 -21.79 15.82 5.29
C ILE A 404 -21.15 16.70 4.21
N GLU A 405 -20.28 17.65 4.58
CA GLU A 405 -19.62 18.55 3.63
C GLU A 405 -18.46 17.87 2.90
N THR A 406 -17.70 17.03 3.59
CA THR A 406 -16.60 16.27 2.97
C THR A 406 -17.15 15.16 2.06
N ARG A 407 -17.20 15.44 0.75
CA ARG A 407 -17.76 14.54 -0.27
C ARG A 407 -16.72 13.69 -1.00
N VAL A 408 -15.46 14.11 -0.99
CA VAL A 408 -14.39 13.44 -1.74
C VAL A 408 -13.27 13.00 -0.81
N LEU A 409 -12.87 11.75 -0.92
CA LEU A 409 -11.69 11.19 -0.27
C LEU A 409 -10.64 10.81 -1.32
N LEU A 410 -9.49 11.47 -1.28
CA LEU A 410 -8.33 11.15 -2.11
C LEU A 410 -7.48 10.10 -1.40
N MET A 411 -7.18 8.98 -2.06
CA MET A 411 -6.43 7.90 -1.43
C MET A 411 -5.41 7.27 -2.36
N THR A 412 -4.25 6.88 -1.81
CA THR A 412 -3.32 6.06 -2.60
C THR A 412 -3.81 4.62 -2.68
N THR A 413 -3.74 3.97 -3.85
CA THR A 413 -4.28 2.61 -4.04
C THR A 413 -3.67 1.60 -3.06
N GLY A 414 -2.37 1.77 -2.75
CA GLY A 414 -1.69 0.96 -1.74
C GLY A 414 -2.26 1.14 -0.32
N THR A 415 -2.56 2.38 0.11
CA THR A 415 -3.15 2.63 1.44
C THR A 415 -4.60 2.14 1.54
N GLY A 416 -5.32 2.11 0.41
CA GLY A 416 -6.71 1.65 0.35
C GLY A 416 -6.92 0.15 0.53
N ALA A 417 -5.92 -0.68 0.22
CA ALA A 417 -6.06 -2.14 0.23
C ALA A 417 -6.05 -2.74 1.66
N TYR A 418 -5.43 -2.07 2.63
CA TYR A 418 -5.17 -2.61 3.96
C TYR A 418 -5.88 -1.80 5.07
N GLY A 419 -6.78 -2.46 5.80
CA GLY A 419 -7.24 -2.02 7.13
C GLY A 419 -8.23 -0.85 7.18
N LEU A 420 -9.11 -0.67 6.19
CA LEU A 420 -10.10 0.44 6.19
C LEU A 420 -11.56 -0.05 6.20
N ASN A 421 -12.42 0.68 6.92
CA ASN A 421 -13.87 0.51 6.96
C ASN A 421 -14.53 1.75 6.32
N LEU A 422 -15.06 1.60 5.09
CA LEU A 422 -15.53 2.73 4.28
C LEU A 422 -16.97 2.53 3.72
N PRO A 423 -17.96 2.18 4.56
CA PRO A 423 -19.31 1.82 4.09
C PRO A 423 -20.09 3.02 3.54
N VAL A 424 -19.61 4.25 3.81
CA VAL A 424 -20.30 5.51 3.45
C VAL A 424 -20.04 5.90 1.99
N ALA A 425 -19.04 5.31 1.32
CA ALA A 425 -18.71 5.65 -0.06
C ALA A 425 -19.53 4.81 -1.05
N ASN A 426 -20.19 5.49 -1.99
CA ASN A 426 -21.01 4.84 -3.04
C ASN A 426 -20.37 4.90 -4.42
N ARG A 427 -19.31 5.72 -4.59
CA ARG A 427 -18.62 5.88 -5.87
C ARG A 427 -17.12 5.75 -5.67
N ILE A 428 -16.49 4.94 -6.52
CA ILE A 428 -15.06 4.71 -6.52
C ILE A 428 -14.54 5.06 -7.91
N PHE A 429 -13.53 5.92 -7.95
CA PHE A 429 -12.81 6.30 -9.14
C PHE A 429 -11.40 5.74 -9.08
N ILE A 430 -10.97 5.03 -10.12
CA ILE A 430 -9.64 4.44 -10.21
C ILE A 430 -8.94 5.11 -11.39
N LEU A 431 -8.00 6.01 -11.06
CA LEU A 431 -7.32 6.82 -12.08
C LEU A 431 -6.42 5.95 -12.97
N GLU A 432 -5.81 4.90 -12.46
CA GLU A 432 -4.97 4.00 -13.26
C GLU A 432 -5.05 2.54 -12.80
N PRO A 433 -4.91 1.58 -13.74
CA PRO A 433 -4.96 0.16 -13.41
C PRO A 433 -3.72 -0.29 -12.63
N GLN A 434 -3.90 -1.26 -11.73
CA GLN A 434 -2.81 -1.86 -10.96
C GLN A 434 -2.27 -3.11 -11.63
N TRP A 435 -0.95 -3.32 -11.59
CA TRP A 435 -0.32 -4.55 -12.05
C TRP A 435 -0.84 -5.82 -11.36
N ASN A 436 -1.30 -5.69 -10.10
CA ASN A 436 -1.94 -6.75 -9.36
C ASN A 436 -3.43 -6.40 -9.16
N PRO A 437 -4.35 -7.02 -9.93
CA PRO A 437 -5.79 -6.76 -9.81
C PRO A 437 -6.36 -7.01 -8.41
N SER A 438 -5.68 -7.83 -7.61
CA SER A 438 -6.11 -8.12 -6.24
C SER A 438 -6.07 -6.90 -5.32
N ILE A 439 -5.12 -5.99 -5.53
CA ILE A 439 -5.00 -4.76 -4.73
C ILE A 439 -6.23 -3.88 -4.94
N GLU A 440 -6.65 -3.75 -6.19
CA GLU A 440 -7.84 -2.99 -6.56
C GLU A 440 -9.12 -3.64 -6.02
N LYS A 441 -9.28 -4.95 -6.21
CA LYS A 441 -10.41 -5.70 -5.66
C LYS A 441 -10.50 -5.59 -4.14
N GLN A 442 -9.36 -5.60 -3.44
CA GLN A 442 -9.32 -5.36 -1.99
C GLN A 442 -9.79 -3.96 -1.65
N ALA A 443 -9.34 -2.93 -2.37
CA ALA A 443 -9.77 -1.54 -2.15
C ALA A 443 -11.28 -1.36 -2.40
N ILE A 444 -11.82 -1.93 -3.48
CA ILE A 444 -13.27 -1.91 -3.79
C ILE A 444 -14.07 -2.63 -2.70
N ALA A 445 -13.60 -3.81 -2.28
CA ALA A 445 -14.24 -4.59 -1.21
C ALA A 445 -14.23 -3.87 0.16
N ARG A 446 -13.42 -2.82 0.36
CA ARG A 446 -13.49 -2.00 1.59
C ARG A 446 -14.70 -1.07 1.62
N ALA A 447 -15.17 -0.63 0.45
CA ALA A 447 -16.41 0.14 0.33
C ALA A 447 -17.64 -0.78 0.35
N GLN A 448 -17.56 -1.94 -0.30
CA GLN A 448 -18.64 -2.93 -0.33
C GLN A 448 -18.73 -3.69 0.99
N ARG A 449 -19.62 -3.29 1.89
CA ARG A 449 -19.83 -3.97 3.18
C ARG A 449 -21.27 -4.40 3.40
N LEU A 450 -21.43 -5.36 4.31
CA LEU A 450 -22.70 -5.75 4.89
C LEU A 450 -23.41 -4.49 5.45
N LEU A 451 -24.70 -4.34 5.14
CA LEU A 451 -25.57 -3.19 5.49
C LEU A 451 -25.55 -1.99 4.53
N GLN A 452 -24.86 -2.06 3.38
CA GLN A 452 -24.97 -1.00 2.37
C GLN A 452 -26.25 -1.14 1.53
N ASN A 453 -27.11 -0.11 1.56
CA ASN A 453 -28.41 -0.10 0.86
C ASN A 453 -28.33 0.34 -0.61
N GLN A 454 -27.15 0.72 -1.10
CA GLN A 454 -26.92 1.20 -2.46
C GLN A 454 -25.73 0.48 -3.08
N SER A 455 -25.83 0.13 -4.36
CA SER A 455 -24.71 -0.44 -5.12
C SER A 455 -23.55 0.55 -5.22
N VAL A 456 -22.33 0.05 -5.04
CA VAL A 456 -21.11 0.84 -5.25
C VAL A 456 -20.83 0.94 -6.74
N GLN A 457 -20.75 2.15 -7.27
CA GLN A 457 -20.32 2.41 -8.64
C GLN A 457 -18.79 2.48 -8.70
N VAL A 458 -18.17 1.73 -9.59
CA VAL A 458 -16.71 1.74 -9.80
C VAL A 458 -16.41 2.22 -11.22
N ILE A 459 -15.63 3.28 -11.37
CA ILE A 459 -15.27 3.86 -12.67
C ILE A 459 -13.75 3.79 -12.84
N ARG A 460 -13.30 3.14 -13.91
CA ARG A 460 -11.88 3.01 -14.29
C ARG A 460 -11.56 3.89 -15.47
N TYR A 461 -10.45 4.63 -15.41
CA TYR A 461 -9.98 5.45 -16.52
C TYR A 461 -8.81 4.75 -17.22
N ILE A 462 -8.97 4.45 -18.50
CA ILE A 462 -7.93 3.84 -19.34
C ILE A 462 -7.65 4.75 -20.53
N VAL A 463 -6.38 4.98 -20.82
CA VAL A 463 -5.99 5.68 -22.04
C VAL A 463 -5.88 4.70 -23.22
N ARG A 464 -6.59 4.98 -24.32
CA ARG A 464 -6.61 4.14 -25.53
C ARG A 464 -5.25 4.08 -26.22
N GLY A 465 -4.90 2.90 -26.74
CA GLY A 465 -3.67 2.66 -27.49
C GLY A 465 -2.42 2.76 -26.61
N THR A 466 -2.53 2.44 -25.33
CA THR A 466 -1.42 2.52 -24.37
C THR A 466 -1.27 1.24 -23.56
N VAL A 467 -0.15 1.14 -22.83
CA VAL A 467 0.13 0.04 -21.89
C VAL A 467 -0.96 -0.12 -20.82
N GLU A 468 -1.79 0.89 -20.55
CA GLU A 468 -2.90 0.73 -19.61
C GLU A 468 -3.96 -0.27 -20.09
N GLU A 469 -4.17 -0.42 -21.40
CA GLU A 469 -5.09 -1.43 -21.97
C GLU A 469 -4.56 -2.85 -21.78
N ASP A 470 -3.24 -3.04 -21.81
CA ASP A 470 -2.61 -4.36 -21.60
C ASP A 470 -2.60 -4.79 -20.12
N ILE A 471 -2.70 -3.82 -19.19
CA ILE A 471 -2.69 -4.09 -17.74
C ILE A 471 -4.08 -4.52 -17.26
N GLN A 472 -5.13 -3.98 -17.88
CA GLN A 472 -6.51 -4.31 -17.55
C GLN A 472 -6.92 -5.67 -18.13
#